data_AF-A0A4Y7U5J6-F1
#
_entry.id   AF-A0A4Y7U5J6-F1
#
_cell.length_a   1.000
_cell.length_b   1.000
_cell.length_c   1.000
_cell.angle_alpha   90.00
_cell.angle_beta   90.00
_cell.angle_gamma   90.00
#
_symmetry.space_group_name_H-M   'P 1'
#
loop_
_entity.id
_entity.type
_entity.pdbx_description
1 polymer ?
#
loop_
_entity_poly.entity_id
_entity_poly.type
_entity_poly.pdbx_seq_one_letter_code
_entity_poly.pdbx_strand_id
1 'polypeptide(L)'
;IHLGDGKSLEIFEKTIIACPVIFVTAYDSYAIRVFKHFTIDYLLKPFEEQELFEALEKFKKIKNTFNSDATIQSLVALESPETSKIQRHFLVNHGYKLISVNENDITYFVASGKHLFIYVNSGNSH
;
A
#
# COMPACT_ATOMS: atom_id res chain seq x y z
N ILE A 1 13.99 5.50 7.28
CA ILE A 1 13.71 4.17 7.90
C ILE A 1 13.50 4.30 9.40
N HIS A 2 14.22 5.17 10.11
CA HIS A 2 13.88 5.48 11.50
C HIS A 2 12.87 6.62 11.54
N LEU A 3 11.72 6.35 12.15
CA LEU A 3 10.72 7.31 12.57
C LEU A 3 10.88 7.54 14.08
N GLY A 4 10.23 8.56 14.62
CA GLY A 4 10.29 8.87 16.06
C GLY A 4 9.78 7.73 16.97
N ASP A 5 9.03 6.79 16.40
CA ASP A 5 8.40 5.64 17.06
C ASP A 5 9.05 4.29 16.69
N GLY A 6 10.18 4.28 15.99
CA GLY A 6 10.93 3.07 15.66
C GLY A 6 11.29 2.95 14.18
N LYS A 7 11.63 1.74 13.72
CA LYS A 7 11.93 1.51 12.31
C LYS A 7 10.62 1.33 11.54
N SER A 8 10.41 2.09 10.47
CA SER A 8 9.24 2.01 9.58
C SER A 8 8.97 0.62 9.02
N LEU A 9 9.97 -0.27 9.02
CA LEU A 9 9.86 -1.66 8.59
C LEU A 9 9.34 -2.62 9.67
N GLU A 10 9.33 -2.22 10.94
CA GLU A 10 8.81 -3.05 12.04
C GLU A 10 7.29 -3.22 11.97
N ILE A 11 6.58 -2.34 11.25
CA ILE A 11 5.14 -2.48 11.06
C ILE A 11 4.78 -3.82 10.40
N PHE A 12 5.64 -4.31 9.50
CA PHE A 12 5.44 -5.56 8.77
C PHE A 12 5.53 -6.80 9.69
N GLU A 13 6.14 -6.67 10.87
CA GLU A 13 6.14 -7.73 11.89
C GLU A 13 4.97 -7.65 12.86
N LYS A 14 4.35 -6.47 12.95
CA LYS A 14 3.23 -6.20 13.87
C LYS A 14 1.87 -6.39 13.20
N THR A 15 1.82 -6.59 11.89
CA THR A 15 0.57 -6.77 11.15
C THR A 15 0.68 -7.82 10.06
N ILE A 16 -0.45 -8.46 9.75
CA ILE A 16 -0.55 -9.39 8.62
C ILE A 16 -0.69 -8.57 7.34
N ILE A 17 0.21 -8.81 6.40
CA ILE A 17 0.22 -8.14 5.10
C ILE A 17 -0.41 -9.09 4.09
N ALA A 18 -1.68 -8.83 3.77
CA ALA A 18 -2.46 -9.64 2.84
C ALA A 18 -2.36 -9.16 1.38
N CYS A 19 -1.58 -8.11 1.10
CA CYS A 19 -1.41 -7.56 -0.25
C CYS A 19 0.05 -7.69 -0.72
N PRO A 20 0.28 -7.81 -2.04
CA PRO A 20 1.63 -7.78 -2.60
C PRO A 20 2.33 -6.44 -2.36
N VAL A 21 3.62 -6.47 -2.00
CA VAL A 21 4.41 -5.26 -1.68
C VAL A 21 5.68 -5.19 -2.55
N ILE A 22 5.98 -4.01 -3.10
CA ILE A 22 7.28 -3.70 -3.70
C ILE A 22 7.97 -2.70 -2.78
N PHE A 23 9.17 -3.03 -2.30
CA PHE A 23 9.95 -2.15 -1.43
C PHE A 23 10.92 -1.31 -2.26
N VAL A 24 11.04 -0.03 -1.93
CA VAL A 24 11.99 0.89 -2.59
C VAL A 24 12.73 1.71 -1.53
N THR A 25 14.05 1.54 -1.41
CA THR A 25 14.82 2.10 -0.29
C THR A 25 16.31 2.23 -0.60
N ALA A 26 17.05 3.11 0.08
CA ALA A 26 18.52 3.24 -0.09
C ALA A 26 19.33 2.31 0.84
N TYR A 27 18.70 1.30 1.45
CA TYR A 27 19.30 0.46 2.48
C TYR A 27 19.15 -1.00 2.09
N ASP A 28 20.23 -1.75 2.02
CA ASP A 28 20.30 -3.14 1.56
C ASP A 28 20.05 -4.18 2.67
N SER A 29 20.46 -3.85 3.89
CA SER A 29 20.43 -4.72 5.08
C SER A 29 19.06 -5.30 5.46
N TYR A 30 17.97 -4.78 4.89
CA TYR A 30 16.61 -5.23 5.17
C TYR A 30 16.02 -6.16 4.10
N ALA A 31 16.70 -6.35 2.97
CA ALA A 31 16.17 -7.12 1.83
C ALA A 31 15.72 -8.53 2.25
N ILE A 32 16.59 -9.28 2.95
CA ILE A 32 16.28 -10.65 3.42
C ILE A 32 15.09 -10.67 4.38
N ARG A 33 14.97 -9.66 5.26
CA ARG A 33 13.88 -9.59 6.24
C ARG A 33 12.54 -9.40 5.56
N VAL A 34 12.47 -8.52 4.56
CA VAL A 34 11.19 -8.21 3.93
C VAL A 34 10.70 -9.28 2.98
N PHE A 35 11.59 -10.11 2.43
CA PHE A 35 11.19 -11.28 1.62
C PHE A 35 10.40 -12.34 2.43
N LYS A 36 10.41 -12.27 3.77
CA LYS A 36 9.52 -13.09 4.61
C LYS A 36 8.05 -12.64 4.57
N HIS A 37 7.78 -11.44 4.07
CA HIS A 37 6.44 -10.92 3.85
C HIS A 37 6.01 -11.14 2.39
N PHE A 38 4.80 -10.71 2.03
CA PHE A 38 4.24 -10.89 0.68
C PHE A 38 4.89 -9.93 -0.34
N THR A 39 6.21 -10.02 -0.47
CA THR A 39 7.06 -9.11 -1.25
C THR A 39 7.22 -9.59 -2.69
N ILE A 40 6.95 -8.70 -3.63
CA ILE A 40 7.15 -8.91 -5.07
C ILE A 40 8.58 -8.58 -5.46
N ASP A 41 9.10 -7.45 -4.98
CA ASP A 41 10.44 -6.99 -5.31
C ASP A 41 11.03 -6.02 -4.28
N TYR A 42 12.35 -5.83 -4.34
CA TYR A 42 13.12 -4.94 -3.48
C TYR A 42 14.10 -4.10 -4.30
N LEU A 43 13.77 -2.82 -4.51
CA LEU A 43 14.57 -1.90 -5.31
C LEU A 43 15.44 -1.01 -4.41
N LEU A 44 16.74 -0.98 -4.71
CA LEU A 44 17.68 -0.08 -4.02
C LEU A 44 17.71 1.28 -4.71
N LYS A 45 17.64 2.37 -3.93
CA LYS A 45 17.85 3.72 -4.46
C LYS A 45 19.36 4.01 -4.60
N PRO A 46 19.80 4.67 -5.69
CA PRO A 46 19.02 4.98 -6.90
C PRO A 46 18.72 3.71 -7.71
N PHE A 47 17.53 3.64 -8.31
CA PHE A 47 17.12 2.56 -9.21
C PHE A 47 16.80 3.15 -10.58
N GLU A 48 16.94 2.33 -11.61
CA GLU A 48 16.58 2.67 -12.98
C GLU A 48 15.07 2.49 -13.21
N GLU A 49 14.46 3.28 -14.09
CA GLU A 49 13.03 3.19 -14.41
C GLU A 49 12.63 1.77 -14.86
N GLN A 50 13.53 1.12 -15.60
CA GLN A 50 13.36 -0.25 -16.07
C GLN A 50 13.21 -1.27 -14.92
N GLU A 51 13.94 -1.10 -13.81
CA GLU A 51 13.85 -1.99 -12.65
C GLU A 51 12.46 -1.89 -11.99
N LEU A 52 11.92 -0.67 -11.90
CA LEU A 52 10.56 -0.46 -11.41
C LEU A 52 9.50 -1.05 -12.36
N PHE A 53 9.69 -0.88 -13.67
CA PHE A 53 8.79 -1.47 -14.66
C PHE A 53 8.74 -3.00 -14.54
N GLU A 54 9.89 -3.64 -14.38
CA GLU A 54 9.99 -5.10 -14.21
C GLU A 54 9.30 -5.59 -12.93
N ALA A 55 9.47 -4.88 -11.81
CA ALA A 55 8.77 -5.18 -10.56
C ALA A 55 7.24 -5.09 -10.72
N LEU A 56 6.75 -4.08 -11.45
CA LEU A 56 5.33 -3.92 -11.75
C LEU A 56 4.80 -5.02 -12.68
N GLU A 57 5.57 -5.44 -13.67
CA GLU A 57 5.21 -6.55 -14.55
C GLU A 57 5.14 -7.89 -13.79
N LYS A 58 6.07 -8.14 -12.85
CA LYS A 58 5.99 -9.29 -11.93
C LYS A 58 4.67 -9.28 -11.14
N PHE A 59 4.29 -8.13 -10.59
CA PHE A 59 3.02 -7.96 -9.88
C PHE A 59 1.81 -8.27 -10.78
N LYS A 60 1.77 -7.74 -12.02
CA LYS A 60 0.67 -8.01 -12.95
C LYS A 60 0.53 -9.49 -13.28
N LYS A 61 1.63 -10.20 -13.52
CA LYS A 61 1.63 -11.64 -13.79
C LYS A 61 1.04 -12.41 -12.61
N ILE A 62 1.51 -12.12 -11.40
CA ILE A 62 0.99 -12.71 -10.16
C ILE A 62 -0.51 -12.46 -10.03
N LYS A 63 -0.95 -11.20 -10.15
CA LYS A 63 -2.37 -10.84 -10.05
C LYS A 63 -3.25 -11.58 -11.06
N ASN A 64 -2.77 -11.75 -12.29
CA ASN A 64 -3.52 -12.46 -13.33
C ASN A 64 -3.62 -13.96 -13.06
N THR A 65 -2.57 -14.59 -12.51
CA THR A 65 -2.59 -16.00 -12.09
C THR A 65 -3.51 -16.25 -10.88
N PHE A 66 -3.65 -15.29 -9.97
CA PHE A 66 -4.54 -15.44 -8.80
C PHE A 66 -6.01 -15.09 -9.08
N ASN A 67 -6.31 -14.33 -10.14
CA ASN A 67 -7.68 -13.97 -10.53
C ASN A 67 -8.38 -15.00 -11.42
N SER A 68 -7.74 -16.11 -11.78
CA SER A 68 -8.30 -17.06 -12.75
C SER A 68 -9.38 -17.99 -12.23
N ASP A 69 -9.72 -17.97 -10.93
CA ASP A 69 -10.84 -18.75 -10.40
C ASP A 69 -12.07 -17.87 -10.13
N ALA A 70 -12.79 -17.54 -11.21
CA ALA A 70 -14.14 -16.96 -11.12
C ALA A 70 -15.09 -17.80 -10.25
N THR A 71 -14.83 -19.11 -10.13
CA THR A 71 -15.54 -20.06 -9.27
C THR A 71 -15.28 -19.83 -7.78
N ILE A 72 -14.07 -19.40 -7.39
CA ILE A 72 -13.77 -19.10 -5.97
C ILE A 72 -14.39 -17.76 -5.57
N GLN A 73 -14.39 -16.77 -6.47
CA GLN A 73 -15.02 -15.47 -6.21
C GLN A 73 -16.54 -15.59 -5.99
N SER A 74 -17.22 -16.48 -6.73
CA SER A 74 -18.65 -16.73 -6.54
C SER A 74 -18.95 -17.50 -5.25
N LEU A 75 -18.08 -18.40 -4.81
CA LEU A 75 -18.21 -19.10 -3.52
C LEU A 75 -17.98 -18.16 -2.32
N VAL A 76 -16.98 -17.28 -2.37
CA VAL A 76 -16.72 -16.27 -1.33
C VAL A 76 -17.87 -15.26 -1.20
N ALA A 77 -18.52 -14.93 -2.32
CA ALA A 77 -19.70 -14.05 -2.32
C ALA A 77 -20.93 -14.70 -1.65
N LEU A 78 -21.00 -16.03 -1.57
CA LEU A 78 -22.11 -16.76 -0.93
C LEU A 78 -21.92 -16.96 0.58
N GLU A 79 -20.68 -16.90 1.07
CA GLU A 79 -20.33 -17.16 2.49
C GLU A 79 -20.18 -15.90 3.36
N SER A 80 -20.36 -14.70 2.79
CA SER A 80 -20.17 -13.44 3.51
C SER A 80 -21.51 -12.84 3.97
N PRO A 81 -22.01 -13.12 5.19
CA PRO A 81 -23.11 -12.33 5.74
C PRO A 81 -22.59 -10.91 5.96
N GLU A 82 -23.25 -9.93 5.33
CA GLU A 82 -23.27 -8.48 5.63
C GLU A 82 -22.38 -8.07 6.82
N THR A 83 -21.06 -8.06 6.62
CA THR A 83 -20.16 -7.40 7.57
C THR A 83 -20.35 -5.92 7.29
N SER A 84 -21.10 -5.25 8.16
CA SER A 84 -21.30 -3.80 8.14
C SER A 84 -20.00 -3.12 7.72
N LYS A 85 -19.96 -2.64 6.48
CA LYS A 85 -18.76 -2.10 5.85
C LYS A 85 -18.38 -0.85 6.63
N ILE A 86 -17.45 -0.96 7.58
CA ILE A 86 -17.02 0.18 8.39
C ILE A 86 -16.35 1.16 7.43
N GLN A 87 -17.07 2.25 7.11
CA GLN A 87 -16.52 3.32 6.29
C GLN A 87 -15.49 4.07 7.13
N ARG A 88 -14.22 3.92 6.79
CA ARG A 88 -13.15 4.67 7.44
C ARG A 88 -12.95 6.00 6.73
N HIS A 89 -12.86 7.05 7.53
CA HIS A 89 -12.62 8.41 7.07
C HIS A 89 -11.33 8.95 7.69
N PHE A 90 -10.56 9.67 6.88
CA PHE A 90 -9.40 10.44 7.32
C PHE A 90 -9.82 11.90 7.48
N LEU A 91 -9.51 12.49 8.65
CA LEU A 91 -9.69 13.92 8.89
C LEU A 91 -8.40 14.65 8.51
N VAL A 92 -8.49 15.54 7.52
CA VAL A 92 -7.34 16.27 6.96
C VAL A 92 -7.49 17.76 7.25
N ASN A 93 -6.42 18.39 7.77
CA ASN A 93 -6.37 19.82 7.96
C ASN A 93 -6.19 20.53 6.60
N HIS A 94 -7.13 21.38 6.22
CA HIS A 94 -7.05 22.21 5.02
C HIS A 94 -7.25 23.68 5.39
N GLY A 95 -6.16 24.36 5.74
CA GLY A 95 -6.20 25.72 6.28
C GLY A 95 -6.90 25.74 7.65
N TYR A 96 -8.05 26.38 7.72
CA TYR A 96 -8.83 26.55 8.96
C TYR A 96 -9.95 25.51 9.14
N LYS A 97 -10.07 24.54 8.23
CA LYS A 97 -11.14 23.53 8.25
C LYS A 97 -10.57 22.12 8.25
N LEU A 98 -11.32 21.20 8.87
CA LEU A 98 -11.11 19.77 8.74
C LEU A 98 -11.99 19.23 7.62
N ILE A 99 -11.38 18.53 6.66
CA ILE A 99 -12.08 17.83 5.59
C ILE A 99 -12.08 16.34 5.91
N SER A 100 -13.23 15.69 5.80
CA SER A 100 -13.35 14.24 5.90
C SER A 100 -13.19 13.61 4.52
N VAL A 101 -12.19 12.73 4.37
CA VAL A 101 -11.89 12.01 3.13
C VAL A 101 -12.18 10.52 3.35
N ASN A 102 -13.04 9.94 2.52
CA ASN A 102 -13.32 8.50 2.59
C ASN A 102 -12.12 7.69 2.09
N GLU A 103 -11.82 6.56 2.72
CA GLU A 103 -10.69 5.70 2.33
C GLU A 103 -10.72 5.25 0.86
N ASN A 104 -11.92 5.07 0.28
CA ASN A 104 -12.07 4.62 -1.10
C ASN A 104 -11.75 5.71 -2.12
N ASP A 105 -11.72 6.97 -1.69
CA ASP A 105 -11.41 8.11 -2.54
C ASP A 105 -9.90 8.41 -2.57
N ILE A 106 -9.09 7.74 -1.75
CA ILE A 106 -7.65 7.99 -1.62
C ILE A 106 -6.86 7.17 -2.65
N THR A 107 -6.03 7.86 -3.42
CA THR A 107 -5.13 7.21 -4.38
C THR A 107 -3.77 6.90 -3.76
N TYR A 108 -3.15 7.90 -3.10
CA TYR A 108 -1.85 7.75 -2.44
C TYR A 108 -1.60 8.88 -1.43
N PHE A 109 -0.57 8.69 -0.60
CA PHE A 109 -0.08 9.68 0.36
C PHE A 109 1.32 10.15 -0.03
N VAL A 110 1.62 11.43 0.19
CA VAL A 110 2.96 11.99 -0.04
C VAL A 110 3.44 12.69 1.22
N ALA A 111 4.63 12.31 1.68
CA ALA A 111 5.32 13.05 2.72
C ALA A 111 6.24 14.11 2.10
N SER A 112 6.07 15.38 2.48
CA SER A 112 6.97 16.47 2.10
C SER A 112 7.26 17.36 3.33
N GLY A 113 8.52 17.39 3.74
CA GLY A 113 8.94 18.05 4.98
C GLY A 113 8.28 17.41 6.21
N LYS A 114 7.52 18.20 6.98
CA LYS A 114 6.78 17.75 8.17
C LYS A 114 5.31 17.42 7.90
N HIS A 115 4.90 17.47 6.63
CA HIS A 115 3.50 17.32 6.24
C HIS A 115 3.29 16.02 5.47
N LEU A 116 2.13 15.41 5.70
CA LEU A 116 1.62 14.27 4.95
C LEU A 116 0.39 14.75 4.18
N PHE A 117 0.46 14.66 2.85
CA PHE A 117 -0.61 15.05 1.95
C PHE A 117 -1.37 13.82 1.48
N ILE A 118 -2.69 13.96 1.35
CA ILE A 118 -3.57 12.93 0.78
C ILE A 118 -3.92 13.35 -0.64
N TYR A 119 -3.70 12.47 -1.61
CA TYR A 119 -4.17 12.64 -2.98
C TYR A 119 -5.40 11.78 -3.20
N VAL A 120 -6.47 12.40 -3.68
CA VAL A 120 -7.74 11.73 -3.95
C VAL A 120 -7.95 11.49 -5.45
N ASN A 121 -8.85 10.56 -5.78
CA ASN A 121 -9.13 10.13 -7.16
C ASN A 121 -9.56 11.27 -8.10
N SER A 122 -10.08 12.38 -7.55
CA SER A 122 -10.42 13.58 -8.33
C SER A 122 -9.20 14.41 -8.78
N GLY A 123 -7.99 14.04 -8.36
CA GLY A 123 -6.74 14.76 -8.63
C GLY A 123 -6.40 15.86 -7.63
N ASN A 124 -7.30 16.15 -6.68
CA ASN A 124 -7.03 17.12 -5.61
C ASN A 124 -6.07 16.55 -4.56
N SER A 125 -5.33 17.44 -3.89
CA SER A 125 -4.54 17.12 -2.70
C SER A 125 -5.02 17.92 -1.49
N HIS A 126 -4.98 17.27 -0.33
CA HIS A 126 -5.35 17.85 0.95
C HIS A 126 -4.22 17.69 1.96
#